data_AF-A0A3B0Y092-F1
#
_entry.id   AF-A0A3B0Y092-F1
#
_cell.length_a   1.000
_cell.length_b   1.000
_cell.length_c   1.000
_cell.angle_alpha   90.00
_cell.angle_beta   90.00
_cell.angle_gamma   90.00
#
_symmetry.space_group_name_H-M   'P 1'
#
loop_
_entity.id
_entity.type
_entity.pdbx_description
1 polymer ?
#
loop_
_entity_poly.entity_id
_entity_poly.type
_entity_poly.pdbx_seq_one_letter_code
_entity_poly.pdbx_strand_id
1 'polypeptide(L)' 'MKKQVLVLLFLGMSVANAYAQNVEEVLKGYMKAWGEHDIPKISSFYDNDVIWYDLSSDATTKGKEKVSKAITDAFM' A
#
# COMPACT_ATOMS: atom_id res chain seq x y z
N MET A 1 -9.26 -29.32 -32.22
CA MET A 1 -10.04 -29.01 -30.99
C MET A 1 -9.35 -29.41 -29.68
N LYS A 2 -8.41 -30.36 -29.64
CA LYS A 2 -7.78 -30.82 -28.37
C LYS A 2 -6.59 -29.97 -27.85
N LYS A 3 -5.95 -29.15 -28.70
CA LYS A 3 -4.74 -28.37 -28.33
C LYS A 3 -5.03 -27.00 -27.71
N GLN A 4 -6.16 -26.38 -28.05
CA GLN A 4 -6.52 -25.03 -27.56
C GLN A 4 -7.09 -25.05 -26.13
N VAL A 5 -7.71 -26.16 -25.73
CA VAL A 5 -8.20 -26.36 -24.35
C VAL A 5 -7.04 -26.45 -23.35
N LEU A 6 -5.87 -26.95 -23.79
CA LEU A 6 -4.69 -27.11 -22.94
C LEU A 6 -4.01 -25.77 -22.60
N VAL A 7 -4.10 -24.78 -23.50
CA VAL A 7 -3.51 -23.44 -23.31
C VAL A 7 -4.31 -22.60 -22.32
N LEU A 8 -5.64 -22.75 -22.31
CA LEU A 8 -6.52 -22.07 -21.35
C LEU A 8 -6.34 -22.60 -19.92
N LEU A 9 -6.01 -23.88 -19.76
CA LEU A 9 -5.72 -24.49 -18.45
C LEU A 9 -4.41 -23.99 -17.83
N PHE A 10 -3.42 -23.59 -18.65
CA PHE A 10 -2.15 -23.06 -18.15
C PHE A 10 -2.22 -21.58 -17.73
N LEU A 11 -3.16 -20.80 -18.29
CA LEU A 11 -3.38 -19.40 -17.86
C LEU A 11 -4.13 -19.29 -16.51
N GLY A 12 -4.77 -20.36 -16.03
CA GLY A 12 -5.50 -20.38 -14.76
C GLY A 12 -4.63 -20.63 -13.52
N MET A 13 -3.33 -20.91 -13.71
CA MET A 13 -2.37 -21.20 -12.62
C MET A 13 -1.45 -20.02 -12.31
N SER A 14 -1.87 -18.79 -12.57
CA SER A 14 -1.36 -17.64 -11.81
C SER A 14 -1.91 -17.74 -10.39
N VAL A 15 -1.29 -18.63 -9.61
CA VAL A 15 -1.35 -18.68 -8.15
C VAL A 15 -1.15 -17.26 -7.67
N ALA A 16 -2.26 -16.62 -7.30
CA ALA A 16 -2.26 -15.49 -6.42
C ALA A 16 -1.61 -15.97 -5.12
N ASN A 17 -0.29 -15.84 -5.03
CA ASN A 17 0.42 -15.85 -3.77
C ASN A 17 -0.05 -14.59 -3.05
N ALA A 18 -1.23 -14.66 -2.44
CA ALA A 18 -1.61 -13.76 -1.38
C ALA A 18 -0.69 -14.07 -0.19
N TYR A 19 0.54 -13.57 -0.27
CA TYR A 19 1.41 -13.48 0.90
C TYR A 19 0.62 -12.66 1.91
N ALA A 20 0.14 -13.32 2.96
CA ALA A 20 -0.30 -12.62 4.15
C ALA A 20 0.93 -11.88 4.68
N GLN A 21 1.11 -10.63 4.28
CA GLN A 21 2.21 -9.81 4.76
C GLN A 21 2.10 -9.75 6.29
N ASN A 22 3.21 -10.06 6.96
CA ASN A 22 3.28 -9.92 8.40
C ASN A 22 3.12 -8.43 8.74
N VAL A 23 2.05 -8.09 9.45
CA VAL A 23 1.74 -6.71 9.84
C VAL A 23 2.91 -6.07 10.59
N GLU A 24 3.63 -6.84 11.42
CA GLU A 24 4.79 -6.34 12.16
C GLU A 24 5.92 -5.91 11.22
N GLU A 25 6.17 -6.67 10.14
CA GLU A 25 7.20 -6.33 9.16
C GLU A 25 6.82 -5.07 8.36
N VAL A 26 5.54 -4.93 8.01
CA VAL A 26 5.02 -3.73 7.34
C VAL A 26 5.22 -2.50 8.22
N LEU A 27 4.85 -2.59 9.50
CA LEU A 27 5.01 -1.48 10.45
C LEU A 27 6.48 -1.14 10.71
N LYS A 28 7.37 -2.15 10.85
CA LYS A 28 8.81 -1.92 10.96
C LYS A 28 9.37 -1.18 9.74
N GLY A 29 8.97 -1.60 8.54
CA GLY A 29 9.36 -0.93 7.29
C GLY A 29 8.88 0.51 7.23
N TYR A 30 7.62 0.76 7.62
CA TYR A 30 7.04 2.09 7.68
C TYR A 30 7.79 3.01 8.64
N MET A 31 8.05 2.56 9.87
CA MET A 31 8.79 3.35 10.87
C MET A 31 10.24 3.60 10.46
N LYS A 32 10.87 2.64 9.77
CA LYS A 32 12.20 2.85 9.20
C LYS A 32 12.20 3.96 8.15
N ALA A 33 11.22 3.97 7.24
CA ALA A 33 11.09 5.01 6.22
C ALA A 33 10.93 6.41 6.83
N TRP A 34 10.19 6.51 7.94
CA TRP A 34 10.09 7.74 8.74
C TRP A 34 11.44 8.17 9.33
N GLY A 35 12.18 7.25 9.93
CA GLY A 35 13.52 7.55 10.45
C GLY A 35 14.52 8.00 9.39
N GLU A 36 14.31 7.61 8.14
CA GLU A 36 15.12 7.99 6.98
C GLU A 36 14.59 9.24 6.25
N HIS A 37 13.45 9.80 6.66
CA HIS A 37 12.76 10.91 5.99
C HIS A 37 12.46 10.62 4.49
N ASP A 38 12.26 9.35 4.13
CA ASP A 38 12.02 8.91 2.75
C ASP A 38 10.51 8.99 2.43
N ILE A 39 10.06 10.16 1.98
CA ILE A 39 8.65 10.44 1.63
C ILE A 39 8.10 9.45 0.58
N PRO A 40 8.80 9.17 -0.55
CA PRO A 40 8.35 8.14 -1.50
C PRO A 40 8.13 6.78 -0.84
N LYS A 41 9.02 6.37 0.06
CA LYS A 41 8.90 5.09 0.78
C LYS A 41 7.76 5.10 1.79
N ILE A 42 7.56 6.18 2.55
CA ILE A 42 6.40 6.35 3.44
C ILE A 42 5.11 6.18 2.64
N SER A 43 4.98 6.89 1.51
CA SER A 43 3.81 6.81 0.64
C SER A 43 3.58 5.39 0.10
N SER A 44 4.65 4.62 -0.14
CA SER A 44 4.54 3.25 -0.66
C SER A 44 3.75 2.29 0.24
N PHE A 45 3.64 2.58 1.54
CA PHE A 45 2.86 1.78 2.50
C PHE A 45 1.35 2.05 2.46
N TYR A 46 0.92 3.11 1.79
CA TYR A 46 -0.49 3.44 1.68
C TYR A 46 -1.12 2.80 0.44
N ASP A 47 -2.33 2.28 0.65
CA ASP A 47 -3.26 1.93 -0.41
C ASP A 47 -3.66 3.16 -1.23
N ASN A 48 -4.05 2.99 -2.49
CA ASN A 48 -4.49 4.08 -3.36
C ASN A 48 -5.70 4.83 -2.78
N ASP A 49 -6.57 4.12 -2.07
CA ASP A 49 -7.86 4.59 -1.60
C ASP A 49 -7.85 4.98 -0.12
N VAL A 50 -6.66 5.04 0.49
CA VAL A 50 -6.43 5.31 1.92
C VAL A 50 -7.21 6.54 2.40
N ILE A 51 -7.73 6.45 3.62
CA ILE A 51 -8.43 7.53 4.31
C ILE A 51 -7.69 7.81 5.61
N TRP A 52 -7.38 9.08 5.84
CA TRP A 52 -6.79 9.55 7.08
C TRP A 52 -7.72 10.56 7.74
N TYR A 53 -7.98 10.35 9.03
CA TYR A 53 -8.69 11.31 9.89
C TYR A 53 -7.67 11.99 10.79
N ASP A 54 -7.57 13.31 10.66
CA ASP A 54 -6.74 14.16 11.50
C ASP A 54 -7.59 14.74 12.63
N LEU A 55 -7.35 14.24 13.85
CA LEU A 55 -8.07 14.68 15.05
C LEU A 55 -7.83 16.16 15.37
N SER A 56 -6.65 16.70 15.06
CA SER A 56 -6.30 18.07 15.44
C SER A 56 -7.07 19.12 14.63
N SER A 57 -7.35 18.82 13.36
CA SER A 57 -8.09 19.68 12.44
C SER A 57 -9.55 19.25 12.23
N ASP A 58 -9.96 18.12 12.83
CA ASP A 58 -11.25 17.46 12.61
C ASP A 58 -11.55 17.25 11.11
N ALA A 59 -10.51 16.91 10.33
CA ALA A 59 -10.59 16.78 8.89
C ALA A 59 -10.33 15.35 8.43
N THR A 60 -11.01 14.95 7.35
CA THR A 60 -10.77 13.67 6.68
C THR A 60 -10.15 13.90 5.31
N THR A 61 -9.02 13.26 5.05
CA THR A 61 -8.32 13.26 3.76
C THR A 61 -8.42 11.88 3.12
N LYS A 62 -8.72 11.83 1.80
CA LYS A 62 -8.82 10.58 1.04
C LYS A 62 -7.89 10.58 -0.17
N GLY A 63 -7.30 9.42 -0.43
CA GLY A 63 -6.46 9.13 -1.58
C GLY A 63 -4.98 9.26 -1.25
N LYS A 64 -4.19 8.32 -1.74
CA LYS A 64 -2.76 8.15 -1.43
C LYS A 64 -1.95 9.44 -1.52
N GLU A 65 -2.05 10.16 -2.62
CA GLU A 65 -1.26 11.38 -2.85
C GLU A 65 -1.59 12.46 -1.80
N LYS A 66 -2.89 12.69 -1.57
CA LYS A 66 -3.37 13.69 -0.60
C LYS A 66 -3.02 13.31 0.83
N VAL A 67 -3.23 12.04 1.20
CA VAL A 67 -2.88 11.52 2.53
C VAL A 67 -1.38 11.56 2.75
N SER A 68 -0.58 11.19 1.75
CA SER A 68 0.89 11.25 1.85
C SER A 68 1.34 12.67 2.14
N LYS A 69 0.89 13.64 1.35
CA LYS A 69 1.22 15.05 1.57
C LYS A 69 0.76 15.54 2.95
N ALA A 70 -0.50 15.29 3.30
CA ALA A 70 -1.08 15.82 4.53
C ALA A 70 -0.39 15.27 5.79
N ILE A 71 -0.05 13.97 5.81
CA ILE A 71 0.70 13.37 6.92
C ILE A 71 2.14 13.89 6.93
N THR A 72 2.84 13.97 5.80
CA THR A 72 4.23 14.45 5.80
C THR A 72 4.33 15.93 6.18
N ASP A 73 3.40 16.78 5.74
CA ASP A 73 3.34 18.19 6.14
C ASP A 73 3.13 18.35 7.66
N ALA A 74 2.47 17.39 8.31
CA ALA A 74 2.14 17.46 9.74
C ALA A 74 3.26 16.95 10.66
N PHE A 75 4.13 16.06 10.17
CA PHE A 75 5.09 15.31 11.01
C PHE A 75 6.56 15.44 10.57
N MET A 76 6.86 16.04 9.41
CA MET A 76 8.23 16.31 8.94
C MET A 76 8.51 17.82 8.89
#